data_AF-A0A434ZYG2-F1
#
_entry.id   AF-A0A434ZYG2-F1
#
_cell.length_a   1.000
_cell.length_b   1.000
_cell.length_c   1.000
_cell.angle_alpha   90.00
_cell.angle_beta   90.00
_cell.angle_gamma   90.00
#
_symmetry.space_group_name_H-M   'P 1'
#
loop_
_entity.id
_entity.type
_entity.pdbx_description
1 polymer ?
#
loop_
_entity_poly.entity_id
_entity_poly.type
_entity_poly.pdbx_seq_one_letter_code
_entity_poly.pdbx_strand_id
1 'polypeptide(L)'
;MLAAAAMPVVASAEDNDTDSGWWPRWGMGRMMMGQWGMGGPMGGYDSDEMLDRIDGRLAFLKTELKITDEQTPAWDELAGVIRSTAEAHNALMQGMIKEFQQGDFLKKPLPERLAYQQTHLEARLEQVKAVSAAVEKLYAKLSDEQKKAADEIVLPMMGMGMGRSGGVGPGMMFR
;
A
#
# COMPACT_ATOMS: atom_id res chain seq x y z
N MET A 1 -65.87 -30.98 -19.06
CA MET A 1 -64.42 -31.02 -19.35
C MET A 1 -63.82 -29.70 -18.88
N LEU A 2 -62.69 -29.80 -18.16
CA LEU A 2 -61.70 -28.78 -17.78
C LEU A 2 -62.11 -27.75 -16.71
N ALA A 3 -61.23 -27.34 -15.79
CA ALA A 3 -60.26 -28.00 -14.90
C ALA A 3 -59.86 -26.95 -13.85
N ALA A 4 -59.44 -27.42 -12.69
CA ALA A 4 -59.20 -26.70 -11.45
C ALA A 4 -58.25 -25.48 -11.52
N ALA A 5 -58.55 -24.51 -10.65
CA ALA A 5 -57.70 -23.38 -10.27
C ALA A 5 -56.41 -23.86 -9.59
N ALA A 6 -55.31 -23.17 -9.87
CA ALA A 6 -54.09 -23.25 -9.08
C ALA A 6 -53.54 -21.82 -8.88
N MET A 7 -53.68 -21.32 -7.66
CA MET A 7 -52.91 -20.17 -7.18
C MET A 7 -51.48 -20.65 -6.89
N PRO A 8 -50.43 -19.96 -7.35
CA PRO A 8 -49.09 -20.25 -6.87
C PRO A 8 -48.94 -19.68 -5.45
N VAL A 9 -48.66 -20.60 -4.53
CA VAL A 9 -48.23 -20.37 -3.15
C VAL A 9 -47.02 -19.42 -3.16
N VAL A 10 -47.11 -18.32 -2.42
CA VAL A 10 -45.95 -17.53 -1.99
C VAL A 10 -45.12 -18.41 -1.08
N ALA A 11 -44.03 -18.96 -1.60
CA ALA A 11 -43.03 -19.64 -0.80
C ALA A 11 -42.16 -18.58 -0.11
N SER A 12 -42.13 -18.70 1.21
CA SER A 12 -41.38 -17.87 2.15
C SER A 12 -39.91 -17.73 1.82
N ALA A 13 -39.38 -16.60 2.27
CA ALA A 13 -37.96 -16.26 2.34
C ALA A 13 -37.09 -17.43 2.81
N GLU A 14 -36.06 -17.73 2.03
CA GLU A 14 -34.82 -18.32 2.51
C GLU A 14 -33.71 -17.29 2.21
N ASP A 15 -33.31 -16.59 3.28
CA ASP A 15 -32.03 -15.91 3.37
C ASP A 15 -30.93 -16.91 3.01
N ASN A 16 -30.37 -16.79 1.83
CA ASN A 16 -29.13 -17.47 1.50
C ASN A 16 -28.08 -16.43 1.17
N ASP A 17 -27.17 -16.29 2.12
CA ASP A 17 -25.91 -15.55 2.06
C ASP A 17 -25.25 -15.71 0.70
N THR A 18 -25.54 -14.77 -0.18
CA THR A 18 -24.79 -14.60 -1.42
C THR A 18 -24.00 -13.31 -1.27
N ASP A 19 -22.93 -13.44 -0.49
CA ASP A 19 -21.74 -12.60 -0.50
C ASP A 19 -21.08 -12.65 -1.90
N SER A 20 -21.83 -12.21 -2.90
CA SER A 20 -21.58 -12.34 -4.34
C SER A 20 -21.55 -10.95 -4.98
N GLY A 21 -20.89 -10.02 -4.29
CA GLY A 21 -20.34 -8.85 -4.97
C GLY A 21 -19.36 -9.30 -6.06
N TRP A 22 -19.22 -8.52 -7.12
CA TRP A 22 -18.30 -8.82 -8.24
C TRP A 22 -16.79 -8.79 -7.85
N TRP A 23 -16.49 -8.42 -6.61
CA TRP A 23 -15.16 -8.12 -6.06
C TRP A 23 -14.27 -9.32 -5.72
N PRO A 24 -14.78 -10.47 -5.23
CA PRO A 24 -13.98 -11.68 -5.00
C PRO A 24 -13.41 -12.26 -6.31
N ARG A 25 -14.07 -12.04 -7.45
CA ARG A 25 -13.66 -12.59 -8.75
C ARG A 25 -12.43 -11.91 -9.37
N TRP A 26 -12.15 -10.67 -8.99
CA TRP A 26 -10.98 -9.92 -9.47
C TRP A 26 -9.75 -10.08 -8.57
N GLY A 27 -9.77 -10.98 -7.59
CA GLY A 27 -8.66 -11.14 -6.62
C GLY A 27 -8.51 -9.95 -5.68
N MET A 28 -9.16 -8.82 -5.94
CA MET A 28 -9.08 -7.59 -5.15
C MET A 28 -9.69 -7.74 -3.76
N GLY A 29 -10.72 -8.58 -3.56
CA GLY A 29 -11.26 -8.87 -2.23
C GLY A 29 -10.29 -9.65 -1.32
N ARG A 30 -9.50 -10.55 -1.90
CA ARG A 30 -8.48 -11.35 -1.18
C ARG A 30 -7.15 -10.60 -1.07
N MET A 31 -6.78 -9.80 -2.08
CA MET A 31 -5.65 -8.88 -2.01
C MET A 31 -5.92 -7.71 -1.06
N MET A 32 -7.11 -7.12 -1.01
CA MET A 32 -7.39 -6.03 -0.06
C MET A 32 -7.40 -6.51 1.39
N MET A 33 -8.01 -7.67 1.69
CA MET A 33 -7.93 -8.26 3.03
C MET A 33 -6.51 -8.73 3.42
N GLY A 34 -5.70 -9.15 2.45
CA GLY A 34 -4.33 -9.66 2.65
C GLY A 34 -3.20 -8.63 2.58
N GLN A 35 -3.40 -7.54 1.85
CA GLN A 35 -2.46 -6.41 1.65
C GLN A 35 -2.79 -5.24 2.57
N TRP A 36 -4.07 -5.04 2.92
CA TRP A 36 -4.56 -3.90 3.69
C TRP A 36 -5.28 -4.28 4.99
N GLY A 37 -4.99 -5.49 5.50
CA GLY A 37 -5.06 -5.79 6.93
C GLY A 37 -6.45 -5.80 7.57
N MET A 38 -7.21 -6.87 7.33
CA MET A 38 -8.20 -7.39 8.28
C MET A 38 -8.13 -8.93 8.35
N GLY A 39 -6.91 -9.48 8.51
CA GLY A 39 -6.73 -10.92 8.78
C GLY A 39 -5.60 -11.66 8.06
N GLY A 40 -4.57 -10.98 7.53
CA GLY A 40 -3.33 -11.62 7.08
C GLY A 40 -2.18 -11.39 8.07
N PRO A 41 -1.07 -12.15 8.01
CA PRO A 41 0.12 -11.97 8.88
C PRO A 41 0.84 -10.62 8.72
N MET A 42 0.28 -9.70 7.92
CA MET A 42 0.71 -8.30 7.76
C MET A 42 -0.35 -7.28 8.23
N GLY A 43 -1.47 -7.75 8.81
CA GLY A 43 -2.61 -6.93 9.25
C GLY A 43 -2.41 -6.23 10.59
N GLY A 44 -1.20 -5.78 10.87
CA GLY A 44 -0.85 -5.17 12.16
C GLY A 44 0.46 -4.39 12.12
N TYR A 45 0.89 -3.90 10.96
CA TYR A 45 1.86 -2.83 10.95
C TYR A 45 1.12 -1.56 11.32
N ASP A 46 1.21 -1.18 12.59
CA ASP A 46 0.75 0.13 13.04
C ASP A 46 1.44 1.15 12.15
N SER A 47 0.64 1.91 11.40
CA SER A 47 1.16 2.92 10.49
C SER A 47 1.99 3.97 11.25
N ASP A 48 1.69 4.13 12.53
CA ASP A 48 2.40 4.99 13.46
C ASP A 48 3.78 4.40 13.82
N GLU A 49 3.90 3.07 13.96
CA GLU A 49 5.19 2.39 14.18
C GLU A 49 6.12 2.50 12.95
N MET A 50 5.56 2.68 11.75
CA MET A 50 6.33 2.98 10.54
C MET A 50 6.86 4.41 10.56
N LEU A 51 6.07 5.39 11.01
CA LEU A 51 6.52 6.78 11.16
C LEU A 51 7.59 6.93 12.25
N ASP A 52 7.39 6.27 13.40
CA ASP A 52 8.31 6.33 14.55
C ASP A 52 9.73 5.86 14.21
N ARG A 53 9.87 5.01 13.18
CA ARG A 53 11.17 4.49 12.73
C ARG A 53 11.83 5.29 11.62
N ILE A 54 11.21 6.36 11.12
CA ILE A 54 11.76 7.14 10.00
C ILE A 54 13.06 7.83 10.38
N ASP A 55 13.11 8.49 11.54
CA ASP A 55 14.32 9.19 11.96
C ASP A 55 15.49 8.24 12.20
N GLY A 56 15.22 7.07 12.79
CA GLY A 56 16.24 6.03 12.97
C GLY A 56 16.78 5.51 11.63
N ARG A 57 15.91 5.29 10.64
CA ARG A 57 16.32 4.87 9.29
C ARG A 57 17.11 5.97 8.58
N LEU A 58 16.67 7.23 8.68
CA LEU A 58 17.42 8.36 8.11
C LEU A 58 18.80 8.49 8.75
N ALA A 59 18.91 8.36 10.08
CA ALA A 59 20.20 8.39 10.77
C ALA A 59 21.13 7.24 10.31
N PHE A 60 20.58 6.04 10.14
CA PHE A 60 21.31 4.90 9.57
C PHE A 60 21.80 5.20 8.16
N LEU A 61 20.93 5.66 7.25
CA LEU A 61 21.29 5.97 5.87
C LEU A 61 22.32 7.10 5.78
N LYS A 62 22.22 8.14 6.62
CA LYS A 62 23.22 9.22 6.70
C LYS A 62 24.61 8.66 7.03
N THR A 63 24.64 7.70 7.96
CA THR A 63 25.87 7.05 8.43
C THR A 63 26.45 6.12 7.36
N GLU A 64 25.60 5.31 6.74
CA GLU A 64 26.00 4.35 5.70
C GLU A 64 26.59 5.07 4.47
N LEU A 65 25.94 6.16 4.06
CA LEU A 65 26.43 7.01 2.98
C LEU A 65 27.63 7.87 3.38
N LYS A 66 28.02 7.89 4.66
CA LYS A 66 29.12 8.71 5.19
C LYS A 66 29.00 10.17 4.74
N ILE A 67 27.80 10.73 4.89
CA ILE A 67 27.50 12.11 4.46
C ILE A 67 28.48 13.08 5.12
N THR A 68 29.12 13.91 4.29
CA THR A 68 30.08 14.93 4.75
C THR A 68 29.37 16.23 5.18
N ASP A 69 30.10 17.13 5.82
CA ASP A 69 29.59 18.45 6.21
C ASP A 69 29.13 19.25 4.98
N GLU A 70 29.87 19.14 3.85
CA GLU A 70 29.52 19.79 2.59
C GLU A 70 28.24 19.23 1.94
N GLN A 71 27.94 17.94 2.18
CA GLN A 71 26.76 17.25 1.67
C GLN A 71 25.54 17.38 2.59
N THR A 72 25.75 17.74 3.86
CA THR A 72 24.70 17.83 4.89
C THR A 72 23.48 18.65 4.47
N PRO A 73 23.62 19.83 3.82
CA PRO A 73 22.44 20.58 3.35
C PRO A 73 21.56 19.82 2.36
N ALA A 74 22.15 19.04 1.45
CA ALA A 74 21.39 18.23 0.48
C ALA A 74 20.78 16.99 1.15
N TRP A 75 21.48 16.43 2.13
CA TRP A 75 20.95 15.35 2.96
C TRP A 75 19.73 15.80 3.77
N ASP A 76 19.80 16.96 4.42
CA ASP A 76 18.72 17.48 5.25
C ASP A 76 17.46 17.81 4.41
N GLU A 77 17.64 18.27 3.16
CA GLU A 77 16.54 18.42 2.20
C GLU A 77 15.86 17.07 1.92
N LEU A 78 16.63 16.03 1.56
CA LEU A 78 16.09 14.69 1.32
C LEU A 78 15.36 14.13 2.56
N ALA A 79 15.97 14.27 3.74
CA ALA A 79 15.40 13.82 5.00
C ALA A 79 14.06 14.53 5.29
N GLY A 80 13.98 15.84 5.04
CA GLY A 80 12.74 16.61 5.16
C GLY A 80 11.64 16.11 4.21
N VAL A 81 11.99 15.87 2.95
CA VAL A 81 11.04 15.34 1.95
C VAL A 81 10.55 13.94 2.34
N ILE A 82 11.43 13.06 2.80
CA ILE A 82 11.04 11.70 3.23
C ILE A 82 10.06 11.76 4.41
N ARG A 83 10.31 12.60 5.43
CA ARG A 83 9.39 12.76 6.56
C ARG A 83 8.02 13.26 6.10
N SER A 84 8.00 14.36 5.35
CA SER A 84 6.77 14.98 4.86
C SER A 84 5.94 14.01 4.00
N THR A 85 6.60 13.29 3.09
CA THR A 85 5.92 12.29 2.24
C THR A 85 5.41 11.09 3.03
N ALA A 86 6.11 10.67 4.07
CA ALA A 86 5.63 9.60 4.94
C ALA A 86 4.44 10.01 5.80
N GLU A 87 4.44 11.21 6.37
CA GLU A 87 3.29 11.78 7.09
C GLU A 87 2.06 11.86 6.18
N ALA A 88 2.23 12.42 4.98
CA ALA A 88 1.16 12.51 3.99
C ALA A 88 0.64 11.12 3.58
N HIS A 89 1.55 10.15 3.42
CA HIS A 89 1.16 8.77 3.13
C HIS A 89 0.40 8.12 4.29
N ASN A 90 0.84 8.31 5.54
CA ASN A 90 0.12 7.80 6.71
C ASN A 90 -1.30 8.40 6.80
N ALA A 91 -1.45 9.71 6.58
CA ALA A 91 -2.75 10.37 6.59
C ALA A 91 -3.70 9.80 5.51
N LEU A 92 -3.21 9.59 4.30
CA LEU A 92 -3.97 8.93 3.22
C LEU A 92 -4.39 7.51 3.61
N MET A 93 -3.46 6.76 4.23
CA MET A 93 -3.70 5.40 4.67
C MET A 93 -4.77 5.31 5.76
N GLN A 94 -4.71 6.18 6.76
CA GLN A 94 -5.70 6.28 7.82
C GLN A 94 -7.08 6.68 7.28
N GLY A 95 -7.13 7.62 6.33
CA GLY A 95 -8.37 8.00 5.63
C GLY A 95 -9.01 6.81 4.92
N MET A 96 -8.21 6.04 4.18
CA MET A 96 -8.68 4.84 3.50
C MET A 96 -9.19 3.78 4.49
N ILE A 97 -8.44 3.46 5.54
CA ILE A 97 -8.86 2.48 6.56
C ILE A 97 -10.21 2.88 7.15
N LYS A 98 -10.40 4.17 7.47
CA LYS A 98 -11.66 4.68 8.00
C LYS A 98 -12.83 4.52 7.03
N GLU A 99 -12.65 4.84 5.74
CA GLU A 99 -13.70 4.66 4.72
C GLU A 99 -14.09 3.19 4.54
N PHE A 100 -13.11 2.28 4.62
CA PHE A 100 -13.36 0.84 4.55
C PHE A 100 -14.06 0.30 5.80
N GLN A 101 -13.64 0.72 7.00
CA GLN A 101 -14.26 0.29 8.27
C GLN A 101 -15.71 0.75 8.39
N GLN A 102 -16.05 1.92 7.85
CA GLN A 102 -17.43 2.42 7.79
C GLN A 102 -18.31 1.60 6.82
N GLY A 103 -17.71 0.73 6.00
CA GLY A 103 -18.43 -0.13 5.05
C GLY A 103 -19.04 0.62 3.88
N ASP A 104 -18.78 1.93 3.76
CA ASP A 104 -19.41 2.79 2.76
C ASP A 104 -18.66 2.77 1.43
N PHE A 105 -17.36 2.48 1.44
CA PHE A 105 -16.56 2.43 0.23
C PHE A 105 -17.10 1.38 -0.78
N LEU A 106 -17.48 0.19 -0.31
CA LEU A 106 -17.98 -0.87 -1.19
C LEU A 106 -19.39 -0.62 -1.72
N LYS A 107 -20.18 0.22 -1.04
CA LYS A 107 -21.52 0.63 -1.45
C LYS A 107 -21.50 1.70 -2.56
N LYS A 108 -20.38 2.40 -2.75
CA LYS A 108 -20.24 3.42 -3.79
C LYS A 108 -20.35 2.81 -5.20
N PRO A 109 -20.95 3.53 -6.17
CA PRO A 109 -20.92 3.16 -7.58
C PRO A 109 -19.48 2.91 -8.10
N LEU A 110 -19.34 2.06 -9.13
CA LEU A 110 -18.03 1.75 -9.71
C LEU A 110 -17.23 3.00 -10.14
N PRO A 111 -17.82 4.00 -10.84
CA PRO A 111 -17.07 5.20 -11.23
C PRO A 111 -16.48 5.98 -10.06
N GLU A 112 -17.21 6.09 -8.94
CA GLU A 112 -16.73 6.79 -7.75
C GLU A 112 -15.55 6.06 -7.10
N ARG A 113 -15.60 4.72 -7.04
CA ARG A 113 -14.48 3.92 -6.53
C ARG A 113 -13.22 4.05 -7.38
N LEU A 114 -13.39 4.12 -8.71
CA LEU A 114 -12.27 4.35 -9.63
C LEU A 114 -11.69 5.76 -9.46
N ALA A 115 -12.53 6.79 -9.35
CA ALA A 115 -12.09 8.16 -9.10
C ALA A 115 -11.32 8.28 -7.77
N TYR A 116 -11.79 7.59 -6.73
CA TYR A 116 -11.10 7.52 -5.45
C TYR A 116 -9.70 6.90 -5.59
N GLN A 117 -9.58 5.75 -6.25
CA GLN A 117 -8.28 5.11 -6.47
C GLN A 117 -7.35 5.96 -7.33
N GLN A 118 -7.87 6.59 -8.39
CA GLN A 118 -7.09 7.50 -9.24
C GLN A 118 -6.47 8.63 -8.41
N THR A 119 -7.27 9.28 -7.55
CA THR A 119 -6.79 10.37 -6.69
C THR A 119 -5.66 9.91 -5.77
N HIS A 120 -5.74 8.69 -5.23
CA HIS A 120 -4.69 8.14 -4.36
C HIS A 120 -3.40 7.82 -5.12
N LEU A 121 -3.52 7.29 -6.34
CA LEU A 121 -2.37 7.02 -7.21
C LEU A 121 -1.68 8.33 -7.62
N GLU A 122 -2.46 9.36 -7.94
CA GLU A 122 -1.93 10.69 -8.25
C GLU A 122 -1.18 11.28 -7.04
N ALA A 123 -1.76 11.21 -5.84
CA ALA A 123 -1.08 11.66 -4.62
C ALA A 123 0.24 10.90 -4.36
N ARG A 124 0.24 9.58 -4.56
CA ARG A 124 1.47 8.77 -4.44
C ARG A 124 2.51 9.13 -5.50
N LEU A 125 2.08 9.41 -6.73
CA LEU A 125 2.98 9.84 -7.79
C LEU A 125 3.69 11.15 -7.42
N GLU A 126 2.96 12.13 -6.88
CA GLU A 126 3.56 13.39 -6.43
C GLU A 126 4.57 13.19 -5.29
N GLN A 127 4.30 12.28 -4.35
CA GLN A 127 5.26 11.90 -3.31
C GLN A 127 6.55 11.30 -3.91
N VAL A 128 6.42 10.41 -4.89
CA VAL A 128 7.58 9.79 -5.55
C VAL A 128 8.39 10.83 -6.33
N LYS A 129 7.72 11.75 -7.04
CA LYS A 129 8.41 12.85 -7.74
C LYS A 129 9.21 13.73 -6.77
N ALA A 130 8.63 14.09 -5.63
CA ALA A 130 9.32 14.90 -4.63
C ALA A 130 10.59 14.21 -4.10
N VAL A 131 10.48 12.92 -3.75
CA VAL A 131 11.64 12.13 -3.29
C VAL A 131 12.68 12.00 -4.40
N SER A 132 12.27 11.70 -5.64
CA SER A 132 13.18 11.59 -6.79
C SER A 132 14.01 12.86 -6.97
N ALA A 133 13.36 14.03 -6.96
CA ALA A 133 14.04 15.31 -7.12
C ALA A 133 15.06 15.57 -5.99
N ALA A 134 14.73 15.22 -4.75
CA ALA A 134 15.65 15.38 -3.63
C ALA A 134 16.83 14.37 -3.68
N VAL A 135 16.57 13.13 -4.11
CA VAL A 135 17.61 12.12 -4.34
C VAL A 135 18.56 12.56 -5.44
N GLU A 136 18.06 13.06 -6.58
CA GLU A 136 18.90 13.56 -7.67
C GLU A 136 19.87 14.66 -7.20
N LYS A 137 19.38 15.61 -6.39
CA LYS A 137 20.21 16.68 -5.80
C LYS A 137 21.29 16.14 -4.89
N LEU A 138 20.97 15.18 -4.02
CA LEU A 138 21.96 14.55 -3.14
C LEU A 138 22.98 13.74 -3.96
N TYR A 139 22.50 12.90 -4.87
CA TYR A 139 23.30 11.99 -5.69
C TYR A 139 24.32 12.74 -6.57
N ALA A 140 23.96 13.92 -7.09
CA ALA A 140 24.87 14.78 -7.83
C ALA A 140 26.09 15.25 -7.01
N LYS A 141 25.99 15.26 -5.68
CA LYS A 141 27.06 15.68 -4.74
C LYS A 141 27.83 14.51 -4.13
N LEU A 142 27.40 13.27 -4.34
CA LEU A 142 28.03 12.09 -3.78
C LEU A 142 29.31 11.72 -4.56
N SER A 143 30.30 11.17 -3.86
CA SER A 143 31.45 10.51 -4.47
C SER A 143 31.03 9.22 -5.17
N ASP A 144 31.90 8.64 -5.99
CA ASP A 144 31.61 7.38 -6.68
C ASP A 144 31.40 6.21 -5.71
N GLU A 145 32.12 6.19 -4.58
CA GLU A 145 31.90 5.20 -3.52
C GLU A 145 30.54 5.38 -2.85
N GLN A 146 30.15 6.62 -2.54
CA GLN A 146 28.87 6.92 -1.92
C GLN A 146 27.70 6.63 -2.87
N LYS A 147 27.86 6.87 -4.18
CA LYS A 147 26.86 6.52 -5.19
C LYS A 147 26.62 5.02 -5.26
N LYS A 148 27.68 4.20 -5.24
CA LYS A 148 27.54 2.74 -5.18
C LYS A 148 26.78 2.30 -3.94
N ALA A 149 27.10 2.87 -2.77
CA ALA A 149 26.34 2.60 -1.55
C ALA A 149 24.88 3.06 -1.67
N ALA A 150 24.63 4.21 -2.30
CA ALA A 150 23.30 4.74 -2.51
C ALA A 150 22.43 3.86 -3.43
N ASP A 151 23.02 3.27 -4.46
CA ASP A 151 22.33 2.40 -5.42
C ASP A 151 21.87 1.07 -4.78
N GLU A 152 22.47 0.68 -3.64
CA GLU A 152 22.06 -0.50 -2.85
C GLU A 152 20.95 -0.18 -1.84
N ILE A 153 20.64 1.10 -1.60
CA ILE A 153 19.61 1.53 -0.65
C ILE A 153 18.22 1.26 -1.24
N VAL A 154 17.46 0.41 -0.56
CA VAL A 154 16.01 0.31 -0.78
C VAL A 154 15.30 1.35 0.08
N LEU A 155 14.80 2.41 -0.54
CA LEU A 155 14.02 3.42 0.17
C LEU A 155 12.70 2.82 0.68
N PRO A 156 12.29 3.10 1.94
CA PRO A 156 11.04 2.59 2.51
C PRO A 156 9.79 2.91 1.66
N MET A 157 9.85 4.01 0.92
CA MET A 157 8.78 4.50 0.03
C MET A 157 8.65 3.66 -1.25
N MET A 158 9.66 2.86 -1.59
CA MET A 158 9.68 1.97 -2.74
C MET A 158 9.32 0.52 -2.36
N GLY A 159 8.51 0.35 -1.31
CA GLY A 159 7.88 -0.92 -0.96
C GLY A 159 6.92 -1.40 -2.05
N MET A 160 7.48 -1.86 -3.17
CA MET A 160 6.86 -2.90 -3.99
C MET A 160 6.59 -4.07 -3.06
N GLY A 161 5.35 -4.57 -3.07
CA GLY A 161 4.86 -5.69 -2.26
C GLY A 161 5.53 -7.02 -2.57
N MET A 162 6.86 -7.11 -2.48
CA MET A 162 7.59 -8.36 -2.36
C MET A 162 7.71 -8.68 -0.89
N GLY A 163 6.58 -9.12 -0.33
CA GLY A 163 6.65 -10.06 0.76
C GLY A 163 7.54 -11.20 0.31
N ARG A 164 8.69 -11.35 0.98
CA ARG A 164 9.34 -12.65 1.17
C ARG A 164 8.35 -13.56 1.91
N SER A 165 7.28 -13.97 1.24
CA SER A 165 6.52 -15.15 1.60
C SER A 165 7.36 -16.33 1.11
N GLY A 166 8.32 -16.73 1.94
CA GLY A 166 8.92 -18.04 1.86
C GLY A 166 7.80 -19.08 1.93
N GLY A 167 7.49 -19.65 0.78
CA GLY A 167 6.58 -20.76 0.60
C GLY A 167 7.15 -21.65 -0.48
N VAL A 168 8.19 -22.42 -0.11
CA VAL A 168 8.52 -23.64 -0.83
C VAL A 168 7.30 -24.54 -0.69
N GLY A 169 6.41 -24.52 -1.67
CA GLY A 169 5.34 -25.50 -1.78
C GLY A 169 5.98 -26.88 -1.95
N PRO A 170 5.63 -27.89 -1.13
CA PRO A 170 6.16 -29.22 -1.31
C PRO A 170 5.52 -29.86 -2.55
N GLY A 171 6.36 -30.21 -3.53
CA GLY A 171 6.04 -31.24 -4.51
C GLY A 171 5.84 -30.74 -5.94
N MET A 172 6.93 -30.64 -6.68
CA MET A 172 6.98 -31.14 -8.07
C MET A 172 8.32 -31.85 -8.23
N MET A 173 8.31 -33.12 -7.84
CA MET A 173 9.33 -34.09 -8.19
C MET A 173 9.29 -34.26 -9.72
N PHE A 174 10.42 -33.95 -10.35
CA PHE A 174 10.69 -34.33 -11.73
C PHE A 174 10.44 -35.84 -11.89
N ARG A 175 9.71 -36.19 -12.94
CA ARG A 175 9.80 -37.52 -13.54
C ARG A 175 10.11 -37.34 -15.02
#